data_AF-A0A1V5L761-F1
#
_entry.id   AF-A0A1V5L761-F1
#
_cell.length_a   1.000
_cell.length_b   1.000
_cell.length_c   1.000
_cell.angle_alpha   90.00
_cell.angle_beta   90.00
_cell.angle_gamma   90.00
#
_symmetry.space_group_name_H-M   'P 1'
#
loop_
_entity.id
_entity.type
_entity.pdbx_description
1 polymer ?
#
loop_
_entity_poly.entity_id
_entity_poly.type
_entity_poly.pdbx_seq_one_letter_code
_entity_poly.pdbx_strand_id
1 'polypeptide(L)'
;MTDVETARLLAVIALAYPTFEVSPQKVALWHDMLQSVDFSLAQRATRRHIAESKWAPTVAEILDACREVAYGPQLAAGDVWHQLITAVRRYGNYRIDEAREALPAAVMQAIEHLGGWERVCMSENVDMLRAHFLRTWESIAAREKRAELEQLVSGGAPTLTPGLRGIEGRIL
;
A
#
# COMPACT_ATOMS: atom_id res chain seq x y z
N MET A 1 -14.42 -13.54 7.89
CA MET A 1 -15.88 -13.41 7.99
C MET A 1 -16.57 -14.71 7.62
N THR A 2 -17.85 -14.87 7.95
CA THR A 2 -18.68 -16.05 7.65
C THR A 2 -19.30 -16.00 6.25
N ASP A 3 -19.81 -17.12 5.73
CA ASP A 3 -20.56 -17.18 4.46
C ASP A 3 -21.75 -16.18 4.42
N VAL A 4 -22.46 -16.03 5.54
CA VAL A 4 -23.59 -15.11 5.67
C VAL A 4 -23.13 -13.66 5.53
N GLU A 5 -21.99 -13.33 6.13
CA GLU A 5 -21.37 -12.00 6.02
C GLU A 5 -20.86 -11.74 4.61
N THR A 6 -20.24 -12.73 3.95
CA THR A 6 -19.84 -12.64 2.55
C THR A 6 -21.04 -12.39 1.64
N ALA A 7 -22.14 -13.12 1.82
CA ALA A 7 -23.36 -12.93 1.04
C ALA A 7 -23.94 -11.52 1.23
N ARG A 8 -23.92 -10.99 2.47
CA ARG A 8 -24.31 -9.60 2.75
C ARG A 8 -23.41 -8.60 2.04
N LEU A 9 -22.09 -8.82 2.04
CA LEU A 9 -21.13 -7.95 1.35
C LEU A 9 -21.42 -7.92 -0.16
N LEU A 10 -21.61 -9.09 -0.77
CA LEU A 10 -21.95 -9.22 -2.19
C LEU A 10 -23.30 -8.60 -2.55
N ALA A 11 -24.29 -8.67 -1.66
CA ALA A 11 -25.58 -8.01 -1.85
C ALA A 11 -25.43 -6.49 -1.89
N VAL A 12 -24.59 -5.90 -1.03
CA VAL A 12 -24.29 -4.45 -1.08
C VAL A 12 -23.65 -4.08 -2.41
N ILE A 13 -22.72 -4.89 -2.92
CA ILE A 13 -22.07 -4.67 -4.21
C ILE A 13 -23.10 -4.75 -5.35
N ALA A 14 -23.98 -5.75 -5.34
CA ALA A 14 -25.03 -5.89 -6.36
C ALA A 14 -26.02 -4.71 -6.38
N LEU A 15 -26.33 -4.13 -5.21
CA LEU A 15 -27.16 -2.94 -5.12
C LEU A 15 -26.48 -1.70 -5.70
N ALA A 16 -25.16 -1.57 -5.53
CA ALA A 16 -24.40 -0.45 -6.08
C ALA A 16 -24.12 -0.61 -7.58
N TYR A 17 -24.02 -1.84 -8.07
CA TYR A 17 -23.66 -2.16 -9.45
C TYR A 17 -24.68 -3.12 -10.08
N PRO A 18 -25.65 -2.61 -10.87
CA PRO A 18 -26.75 -3.43 -11.41
C PRO A 18 -26.33 -4.63 -12.27
N THR A 19 -25.13 -4.59 -12.87
CA THR A 19 -24.58 -5.68 -13.68
C THR A 19 -23.87 -6.75 -12.86
N PHE A 20 -23.72 -6.56 -11.55
CA PHE A 20 -23.04 -7.49 -10.67
C PHE A 20 -23.99 -8.58 -10.19
N GLU A 21 -23.94 -9.73 -10.86
CA GLU A 21 -24.76 -10.89 -10.50
C GLU A 21 -24.19 -11.66 -9.32
N VAL A 22 -25.04 -12.06 -8.37
CA VAL A 22 -24.64 -12.88 -7.22
C VAL A 22 -25.17 -14.31 -7.43
N SER A 23 -24.26 -15.28 -7.43
CA SER A 23 -24.59 -16.71 -7.48
C SER A 23 -23.99 -17.44 -6.27
N PRO A 24 -24.51 -18.62 -5.89
CA PRO A 24 -23.94 -19.41 -4.79
C PRO A 24 -22.45 -19.73 -4.99
N GLN A 25 -22.03 -19.99 -6.22
CA GLN A 25 -20.62 -20.25 -6.56
C GLN A 25 -19.76 -19.01 -6.36
N LYS A 26 -20.29 -17.82 -6.69
CA LYS A 26 -19.60 -16.55 -6.46
C LYS A 26 -19.47 -16.24 -4.96
N VAL A 27 -20.51 -16.50 -4.17
CA VAL A 27 -20.47 -16.38 -2.71
C VAL A 27 -19.38 -17.28 -2.13
N ALA A 28 -19.36 -18.57 -2.51
CA ALA A 28 -18.36 -19.52 -2.03
C ALA A 28 -16.93 -19.10 -2.38
N LEU A 29 -16.69 -18.65 -3.61
CA LEU A 29 -15.38 -18.14 -4.05
C LEU A 29 -14.95 -16.92 -3.23
N TRP A 30 -15.84 -15.95 -3.03
CA TRP A 30 -15.53 -14.76 -2.26
C TRP A 30 -15.31 -15.07 -0.79
N HIS A 31 -16.05 -16.02 -0.23
CA HIS A 31 -15.84 -16.46 1.15
C HIS A 31 -14.48 -17.12 1.30
N ASP A 32 -14.10 -18.02 0.40
CA ASP A 32 -12.78 -18.67 0.43
C ASP A 32 -11.64 -17.65 0.47
N MET A 33 -11.76 -16.56 -0.29
CA MET A 33 -10.76 -15.49 -0.35
C MET A 33 -10.81 -14.48 0.80
N LEU A 34 -11.95 -14.33 1.48
CA LEU A 34 -12.18 -13.29 2.50
C LEU A 34 -12.47 -13.85 3.90
N GLN A 35 -12.49 -15.16 4.09
CA GLN A 35 -12.86 -15.81 5.36
C GLN A 35 -11.97 -15.39 6.54
N SER A 36 -10.71 -15.04 6.29
CA SER A 36 -9.75 -14.52 7.27
C SER A 36 -9.87 -13.01 7.51
N VAL A 37 -10.53 -12.28 6.61
CA VAL A 37 -10.72 -10.84 6.71
C VAL A 37 -11.89 -10.54 7.66
N ASP A 38 -11.69 -9.57 8.55
CA ASP A 38 -12.75 -9.06 9.42
C ASP A 38 -13.89 -8.42 8.60
N PHE A 39 -15.14 -8.68 8.99
CA PHE A 39 -16.29 -8.19 8.25
C PHE A 39 -16.40 -6.66 8.25
N SER A 40 -16.07 -6.00 9.36
CA SER A 40 -16.13 -4.54 9.46
C SER A 40 -15.07 -3.88 8.57
N LEU A 41 -13.88 -4.48 8.49
CA LEU A 41 -12.81 -4.08 7.57
C LEU A 41 -13.28 -4.19 6.12
N ALA A 42 -13.82 -5.35 5.74
CA ALA A 42 -14.32 -5.58 4.39
C ALA A 42 -15.47 -4.64 4.01
N GLN A 43 -16.39 -4.37 4.93
CA GLN A 43 -17.48 -3.42 4.69
C GLN A 43 -16.96 -1.99 4.44
N ARG A 44 -15.97 -1.53 5.22
CA ARG A 44 -15.34 -0.22 5.00
C ARG A 44 -14.65 -0.16 3.64
N ALA A 45 -13.89 -1.19 3.29
CA ALA A 45 -13.22 -1.32 2.01
C ALA A 45 -14.20 -1.28 0.83
N THR A 46 -15.30 -2.05 0.91
CA THR A 46 -16.36 -2.04 -0.11
C THR A 46 -17.03 -0.68 -0.25
N ARG A 47 -17.35 0.00 0.84
CA ARG A 47 -17.94 1.36 0.79
C ARG A 47 -17.00 2.35 0.13
N ARG A 48 -15.70 2.28 0.43
CA ARG A 48 -14.69 3.11 -0.20
C ARG A 48 -14.63 2.86 -1.71
N HIS A 49 -14.55 1.59 -2.14
CA HIS A 49 -14.57 1.23 -3.56
C HIS A 49 -15.81 1.79 -4.28
N ILE A 50 -17.00 1.65 -3.67
CA ILE A 50 -18.25 2.18 -4.23
C ILE A 50 -18.21 3.71 -4.41
N ALA A 51 -17.57 4.43 -3.49
CA ALA A 51 -17.44 5.88 -3.59
C ALA A 51 -16.46 6.33 -4.68
N GLU A 52 -15.46 5.52 -5.00
CA GLU A 52 -14.34 5.90 -5.88
C GLU A 52 -14.47 5.30 -7.30
N SER A 53 -15.21 4.20 -7.47
CA SER A 53 -15.30 3.45 -8.72
C SER A 53 -16.73 3.28 -9.22
N LYS A 54 -16.93 3.62 -10.50
CA LYS A 54 -18.18 3.35 -11.23
C LYS A 54 -18.29 1.91 -11.74
N TRP A 55 -17.24 1.10 -11.59
CA TRP A 55 -17.19 -0.27 -12.07
C TRP A 55 -17.25 -1.25 -10.91
N ALA A 56 -17.97 -2.36 -11.13
CA ALA A 56 -18.14 -3.40 -10.13
C ALA A 56 -16.79 -4.01 -9.76
N PRO A 57 -16.49 -4.20 -8.47
CA PRO A 57 -15.21 -4.75 -8.02
C PRO A 57 -15.08 -6.23 -8.31
N THR A 58 -13.85 -6.63 -8.54
CA THR A 58 -13.33 -7.98 -8.34
C THR A 58 -13.02 -8.22 -6.85
N VAL A 59 -12.93 -9.48 -6.46
CA VAL A 59 -12.50 -9.86 -5.10
C VAL A 59 -11.08 -9.36 -4.78
N ALA A 60 -10.20 -9.29 -5.78
CA ALA A 60 -8.85 -8.77 -5.62
C ALA A 60 -8.83 -7.26 -5.31
N GLU A 61 -9.71 -6.48 -5.94
CA GLU A 61 -9.86 -5.04 -5.63
C GLU A 61 -10.39 -4.82 -4.22
N ILE A 62 -11.32 -5.66 -3.74
CA ILE A 62 -11.78 -5.58 -2.34
C ILE A 62 -10.67 -5.98 -1.37
N LEU A 63 -9.87 -7.01 -1.66
CA LEU A 63 -8.70 -7.36 -0.85
C LEU A 63 -7.68 -6.22 -0.79
N ASP A 64 -7.41 -5.56 -1.91
CA ASP A 64 -6.50 -4.41 -1.94
C ASP A 64 -7.07 -3.21 -1.19
N ALA A 65 -8.38 -2.96 -1.29
CA ALA A 65 -9.04 -1.94 -0.49
C ALA A 65 -8.99 -2.29 1.02
N CYS A 66 -9.16 -3.56 1.40
CA CYS A 66 -8.97 -4.02 2.78
C CYS A 66 -7.54 -3.77 3.26
N ARG A 67 -6.54 -4.07 2.42
CA ARG A 67 -5.13 -3.78 2.70
C ARG A 67 -4.91 -2.31 2.94
N GLU A 68 -5.36 -1.43 2.06
CA GLU A 68 -5.20 0.01 2.27
C GLU A 68 -5.90 0.51 3.53
N VAL A 69 -7.06 -0.05 3.87
CA VAL A 69 -7.78 0.32 5.09
C VAL A 69 -7.07 -0.18 6.35
N ALA A 70 -6.38 -1.31 6.29
CA ALA A 70 -5.65 -1.91 7.42
C ALA A 70 -4.24 -1.34 7.62
N TYR A 71 -3.50 -1.14 6.53
CA TYR A 71 -2.07 -0.77 6.55
C TYR A 71 -1.81 0.68 6.13
N GLY A 72 -2.79 1.34 5.51
CA GLY A 72 -2.66 2.66 4.90
C GLY A 72 -2.37 2.59 3.39
N PRO A 73 -2.44 3.74 2.69
CA PRO A 73 -2.13 3.80 1.26
C PRO A 73 -0.63 3.58 1.01
N GLN A 74 -0.31 2.98 -0.13
CA GLN A 74 1.08 2.92 -0.60
C GLN A 74 1.54 4.33 -0.98
N LEU A 75 2.70 4.76 -0.51
CA LEU A 75 3.28 6.02 -0.94
C LEU A 75 3.66 5.96 -2.43
N ALA A 76 3.20 6.96 -3.19
CA ALA A 76 3.51 7.06 -4.61
C ALA A 76 5.00 7.36 -4.83
N ALA A 77 5.59 6.71 -5.84
CA ALA A 77 7.03 6.81 -6.11
C ALA A 77 7.50 8.26 -6.33
N GLY A 78 6.66 9.09 -6.96
CA GLY A 78 6.94 10.51 -7.18
C GLY A 78 7.01 11.34 -5.89
N ASP A 79 6.08 11.11 -4.96
CA ASP A 79 6.05 11.80 -3.66
C ASP A 79 7.26 11.43 -2.82
N VAL A 80 7.63 10.16 -2.86
CA VAL A 80 8.78 9.64 -2.11
C VAL A 80 10.08 10.17 -2.68
N TRP A 81 10.19 10.24 -4.01
CA TRP A 81 11.31 10.91 -4.66
C TRP A 81 11.43 12.37 -4.23
N HIS A 82 10.30 13.09 -4.12
CA HIS A 82 10.30 14.47 -3.64
C HIS A 82 10.78 14.57 -2.18
N GLN A 83 10.34 13.67 -1.30
CA GLN A 83 10.83 13.58 0.08
C GLN A 83 12.35 13.32 0.13
N LEU A 84 12.83 12.38 -0.68
CA LEU A 84 14.25 12.05 -0.77
C LEU A 84 15.08 13.27 -1.18
N ILE A 85 14.74 13.92 -2.29
CA ILE A 85 15.51 15.07 -2.79
C ILE A 85 15.46 16.26 -1.83
N THR A 86 14.33 16.44 -1.14
CA THR A 86 14.20 17.47 -0.10
C THR A 86 15.13 17.16 1.07
N ALA A 87 15.19 15.90 1.52
CA ALA A 87 16.11 15.47 2.56
C ALA A 87 17.58 15.61 2.13
N VAL A 88 17.94 15.22 0.91
CA VAL A 88 19.30 15.38 0.36
C VAL A 88 19.72 16.85 0.36
N ARG A 89 18.84 17.75 -0.10
CA ARG A 89 19.11 19.21 -0.08
C ARG A 89 19.22 19.76 1.33
N ARG A 90 18.40 19.26 2.26
CA ARG A 90 18.33 19.75 3.64
C ARG A 90 19.49 19.29 4.48
N TYR A 91 19.85 18.01 4.42
CA TYR A 91 20.81 17.37 5.31
C TYR A 91 22.20 17.25 4.69
N GLY A 92 22.28 17.06 3.36
CA GLY A 92 23.54 16.85 2.66
C GLY A 92 24.26 15.57 3.10
N ASN A 93 25.53 15.43 2.69
CA ASN A 93 26.28 14.19 2.92
C ASN A 93 26.57 13.90 4.42
N TYR A 94 26.73 14.94 5.24
CA TYR A 94 27.27 14.81 6.59
C TYR A 94 26.23 14.55 7.69
N ARG A 95 24.93 14.67 7.39
CA ARG A 95 23.84 14.55 8.38
C ARG A 95 22.91 13.38 8.07
N ILE A 96 23.50 12.23 7.75
CA ILE A 96 22.75 11.00 7.43
C ILE A 96 21.86 10.55 8.59
N ASP A 97 22.29 10.73 9.84
CA ASP A 97 21.51 10.30 11.00
C ASP A 97 20.21 11.10 11.12
N GLU A 98 20.28 12.43 10.95
CA GLU A 98 19.09 13.30 10.89
C GLU A 98 18.19 12.94 9.69
N ALA A 99 18.79 12.65 8.53
CA ALA A 99 18.04 12.21 7.35
C ALA A 99 17.32 10.86 7.59
N ARG A 100 17.97 9.92 8.28
CA ARG A 100 17.42 8.61 8.63
C ARG A 100 16.25 8.73 9.61
N GLU A 101 16.32 9.65 10.56
CA GLU A 101 15.21 9.94 11.47
C GLU A 101 14.04 10.66 10.78
N ALA A 102 14.33 11.45 9.74
CA ALA A 102 13.33 12.22 9.02
C ALA A 102 12.64 11.46 7.89
N LEU A 103 13.23 10.36 7.38
CA LEU A 103 12.69 9.59 6.26
C LEU A 103 12.10 8.25 6.73
N PRO A 104 11.07 7.73 6.04
CA PRO A 104 10.58 6.38 6.30
C PRO A 104 11.68 5.33 6.07
N ALA A 105 11.73 4.29 6.90
CA ALA A 105 12.77 3.26 6.84
C ALA A 105 12.89 2.58 5.45
N ALA A 106 11.78 2.39 4.74
CA ALA A 106 11.80 1.84 3.39
C ALA A 106 12.43 2.78 2.34
N VAL A 107 12.41 4.11 2.55
CA VAL A 107 13.17 5.06 1.71
C VAL A 107 14.66 4.84 1.92
N MET A 108 15.10 4.62 3.17
CA MET A 108 16.50 4.29 3.46
C MET A 108 16.90 2.96 2.82
N GLN A 109 16.04 1.93 2.84
CA GLN A 109 16.29 0.68 2.11
C GLN A 109 16.48 0.93 0.59
N ALA A 110 15.63 1.76 -0.01
CA ALA A 110 15.78 2.12 -1.43
C ALA A 110 17.09 2.86 -1.72
N ILE A 111 17.55 3.73 -0.81
CA ILE A 111 18.84 4.43 -0.90
C ILE A 111 20.01 3.46 -0.83
N GLU A 112 19.96 2.46 0.06
CA GLU A 112 21.00 1.43 0.15
C GLU A 112 21.14 0.64 -1.16
N HIS A 113 20.01 0.31 -1.81
CA HIS A 113 20.03 -0.30 -3.15
C HIS A 113 20.63 0.59 -4.25
N LEU A 114 20.67 1.91 -4.05
CA LEU A 114 21.31 2.86 -4.96
C LEU A 114 22.80 3.07 -4.65
N GLY A 115 23.36 2.34 -3.67
CA GLY A 115 24.74 2.45 -3.25
C GLY A 115 24.97 3.44 -2.10
N GLY A 116 23.92 3.73 -1.33
CA GLY A 116 24.00 4.47 -0.07
C GLY A 116 23.81 6.00 -0.20
N TRP A 117 23.65 6.65 0.96
CA TRP A 117 23.32 8.07 1.08
C TRP A 117 24.35 8.99 0.40
N GLU A 118 25.63 8.70 0.56
CA GLU A 118 26.71 9.51 0.00
C GLU A 118 26.64 9.56 -1.53
N ARG A 119 26.46 8.40 -2.17
CA ARG A 119 26.33 8.29 -3.62
C ARG A 119 25.10 9.02 -4.15
N VAL A 120 24.00 8.97 -3.40
CA VAL A 120 22.77 9.73 -3.72
C VAL A 120 23.04 11.24 -3.62
N CYS A 121 23.74 11.70 -2.57
CA CYS A 121 24.05 13.11 -2.36
C CYS A 121 25.02 13.68 -3.41
N MET A 122 26.01 12.90 -3.82
CA MET A 122 27.05 13.31 -4.77
C MET A 122 26.68 13.04 -6.23
N SER A 123 25.45 12.61 -6.53
CA SER A 123 25.06 12.26 -7.89
C SER A 123 24.98 13.49 -8.80
N GLU A 124 25.75 13.50 -9.87
CA GLU A 124 25.72 14.56 -10.90
C GLU A 124 24.60 14.34 -11.93
N ASN A 125 24.06 13.12 -12.02
CA ASN A 125 22.99 12.77 -12.95
C ASN A 125 21.68 12.44 -12.19
N VAL A 126 20.98 13.50 -11.80
CA VAL A 126 19.75 13.42 -11.00
C VAL A 126 18.62 12.70 -11.74
N ASP A 127 18.54 12.82 -13.07
CA ASP A 127 17.49 12.15 -13.86
C ASP A 127 17.69 10.63 -13.91
N MET A 128 18.94 10.19 -14.11
CA MET A 128 19.29 8.77 -14.02
C MET A 128 19.03 8.25 -12.59
N LEU A 129 19.48 8.98 -11.57
CA LEU A 129 19.22 8.64 -10.17
C LEU A 129 17.73 8.50 -9.88
N ARG A 130 16.91 9.44 -10.36
CA ARG A 130 15.45 9.38 -10.27
C ARG A 130 14.90 8.11 -10.89
N ALA A 131 15.28 7.82 -12.13
CA ALA A 131 14.80 6.64 -12.84
C ALA A 131 15.16 5.34 -12.12
N HIS A 132 16.37 5.22 -11.56
CA HIS A 132 16.76 4.08 -10.74
C HIS A 132 15.99 4.03 -9.42
N PHE A 133 15.83 5.16 -8.75
CA PHE A 133 15.08 5.25 -7.49
C PHE A 133 13.63 4.80 -7.68
N LEU A 134 12.91 5.33 -8.67
CA LEU A 134 11.51 4.99 -8.92
C LEU A 134 11.33 3.50 -9.18
N ARG A 135 12.19 2.88 -10.00
CA ARG A 135 12.16 1.42 -10.25
C ARG A 135 12.41 0.60 -8.99
N THR A 136 13.42 0.98 -8.21
CA THR A 136 13.75 0.30 -6.94
C THR A 136 12.59 0.42 -5.96
N TRP A 137 12.01 1.61 -5.86
CA TRP A 137 10.87 1.89 -5.01
C TRP A 137 9.65 1.05 -5.37
N GLU A 138 9.28 1.02 -6.65
CA GLU A 138 8.16 0.21 -7.15
C GLU A 138 8.32 -1.27 -6.81
N SER A 139 9.54 -1.79 -6.90
CA SER A 139 9.86 -3.17 -6.51
C SER A 139 9.67 -3.42 -5.01
N ILE A 140 10.16 -2.51 -4.16
CA ILE A 140 9.97 -2.58 -2.69
C ILE A 140 8.49 -2.51 -2.35
N ALA A 141 7.78 -1.53 -2.92
CA ALA A 141 6.36 -1.31 -2.70
C ALA A 141 5.52 -2.53 -3.13
N ALA A 142 5.81 -3.12 -4.30
CA ALA A 142 5.13 -4.31 -4.77
C ALA A 142 5.35 -5.53 -3.86
N ARG A 143 6.57 -5.68 -3.31
CA ARG A 143 6.90 -6.75 -2.36
C ARG A 143 6.14 -6.58 -1.04
N GLU A 144 6.10 -5.37 -0.50
CA GLU A 144 5.37 -5.08 0.73
C GLU A 144 3.87 -5.28 0.55
N LYS A 145 3.29 -4.75 -0.54
CA LYS A 145 1.88 -4.96 -0.88
C LYS A 145 1.52 -6.45 -0.92
N ARG A 146 2.39 -7.28 -1.52
CA ARG A 146 2.18 -8.73 -1.57
C ARG A 146 2.20 -9.36 -0.18
N ALA A 147 3.16 -8.97 0.67
CA ALA A 147 3.27 -9.49 2.03
C ALA A 147 2.06 -9.09 2.90
N GLU A 148 1.57 -7.87 2.77
CA GLU A 148 0.36 -7.39 3.48
C GLU A 148 -0.90 -8.15 3.04
N LEU A 149 -1.06 -8.39 1.73
CA LEU A 149 -2.16 -9.20 1.22
C LEU A 149 -2.09 -10.63 1.74
N GLU A 150 -0.90 -11.23 1.76
CA GLU A 150 -0.69 -12.57 2.31
C GLU A 150 -1.03 -12.66 3.80
N GLN A 151 -0.68 -11.63 4.59
CA GLN A 151 -1.07 -11.54 6.00
C GLN A 151 -2.59 -11.48 6.17
N LEU A 152 -3.28 -10.66 5.37
CA LEU A 152 -4.74 -10.57 5.43
C LEU A 152 -5.41 -11.90 5.09
N VAL A 153 -4.95 -12.54 4.00
CA VAL A 153 -5.54 -13.80 3.54
C VAL A 153 -5.23 -14.96 4.50
N SER A 154 -4.07 -14.96 5.16
CA SER A 154 -3.71 -15.98 6.15
C SER A 154 -4.29 -15.74 7.55
N GLY A 155 -4.94 -14.60 7.81
CA GLY A 155 -5.48 -14.24 9.12
C GLY A 155 -4.40 -13.87 10.14
N GLY A 156 -3.18 -13.57 9.70
CA GLY A 156 -2.11 -13.06 10.54
C GLY A 156 -2.43 -11.65 11.04
N ALA A 157 -2.14 -11.36 12.31
CA ALA A 157 -2.22 -9.98 12.80
C ALA A 157 -1.31 -9.08 11.97
N PRO A 158 -1.71 -7.84 11.63
CA PRO A 158 -0.89 -6.94 10.82
C PRO A 158 0.43 -6.67 11.55
N THR A 159 1.51 -7.33 11.12
CA THR A 159 2.84 -6.98 11.55
C THR A 159 3.18 -5.66 10.86
N LEU A 160 3.38 -4.61 11.64
CA LEU A 160 3.80 -3.33 11.09
C LEU A 160 5.22 -3.52 10.54
N THR A 161 5.37 -3.77 9.25
CA THR A 161 6.67 -3.64 8.60
C THR A 161 7.07 -2.16 8.70
N PRO A 162 8.24 -1.84 9.28
CA PRO A 162 8.68 -0.45 9.39
C PRO A 162 9.11 0.05 8.01
N GLY A 163 8.36 1.03 7.48
CA GLY A 163 8.44 1.49 6.08
C GLY A 163 7.34 0.78 5.30
N LEU A 164 6.31 1.43 4.77
CA LEU A 164 6.27 2.57 3.85
C LEU A 164 5.28 3.68 4.27
N ARG A 165 5.05 3.87 5.56
CA ARG A 165 3.94 4.72 6.03
C ARG A 165 4.26 6.20 5.85
N GLY A 166 3.27 6.95 5.35
CA GLY A 166 3.30 8.40 5.37
C GLY A 166 3.53 8.89 6.79
N ILE A 167 4.47 9.81 6.94
CA ILE A 167 4.67 10.57 8.18
C ILE A 167 3.48 11.54 8.25
N GLU A 168 2.30 11.06 8.67
CA GLU A 168 1.21 11.98 9.00
C GLU A 168 1.67 12.86 10.16
N GLY A 169 1.91 14.14 9.88
CA GLY A 169 1.95 15.17 10.92
C GLY A 169 3.31 15.50 11.55
N ARG A 170 4.44 15.36 10.85
CA ARG A 170 5.59 16.24 11.16
C ARG A 170 5.62 17.40 10.16
N ILE A 171 4.76 18.36 10.44
CA ILE A 171 4.93 19.74 9.98
C ILE A 171 6.34 20.16 10.39
N LEU A 172 7.19 20.41 9.40
CA LEU A 172 8.39 21.22 9.51
C LEU A 172 8.11 22.54 8.80
#